data_AF-A0A2S9GCK2-F1
#
_entry.id   AF-A0A2S9GCK2-F1
#
_cell.length_a   1.000
_cell.length_b   1.000
_cell.length_c   1.000
_cell.angle_alpha   90.00
_cell.angle_beta   90.00
_cell.angle_gamma   90.00
#
_symmetry.space_group_name_H-M   'P 1'
#
loop_
_entity.id
_entity.type
_entity.pdbx_description
1 polymer ?
#
loop_
_entity_poly.entity_id
_entity_poly.type
_entity_poly.pdbx_seq_one_letter_code
_entity_poly.pdbx_strand_id
1 'polypeptide(L)'
;MDFTLPDHLPGLLADMDAFIEAEIKPLEREHIQYFDHRREHARTDWDNGGIPRREWEDLLGEMRKRADKAGWLRYGLPSQFG
;
A
#
# COMPACT_ATOMS: atom_id res chain seq x y z
N MET A 1 26.84 -18.32 9.56
CA MET A 1 25.49 -17.90 9.15
C MET A 1 25.63 -17.29 7.78
N ASP A 2 24.80 -17.72 6.82
CA ASP A 2 24.82 -17.25 5.43
C ASP A 2 23.72 -16.20 5.24
N PHE A 3 24.04 -15.09 4.58
CA PHE A 3 23.17 -13.96 4.30
C PHE A 3 22.98 -13.71 2.80
N THR A 4 23.44 -14.63 1.95
CA THR A 4 23.21 -14.54 0.51
C THR A 4 21.72 -14.67 0.20
N LEU A 5 21.22 -13.71 -0.58
CA LEU A 5 19.85 -13.70 -1.05
C LEU A 5 19.74 -14.55 -2.32
N PRO A 6 18.59 -15.19 -2.58
CA PRO A 6 18.31 -15.79 -3.88
C PRO A 6 18.46 -14.76 -5.00
N ASP A 7 19.00 -15.16 -6.16
CA ASP A 7 19.34 -14.25 -7.28
C ASP A 7 18.16 -13.39 -7.78
N HIS A 8 16.93 -13.91 -7.68
CA HIS A 8 15.73 -13.20 -8.14
C HIS A 8 15.26 -12.11 -7.15
N LEU A 9 15.64 -12.19 -5.89
CA LEU A 9 15.07 -11.37 -4.82
C LEU A 9 15.48 -9.89 -4.93
N PRO A 10 16.75 -9.53 -5.21
CA PRO A 10 17.13 -8.12 -5.37
C PRO A 10 16.36 -7.41 -6.50
N GLY A 11 16.14 -8.09 -7.63
CA GLY A 11 15.37 -7.53 -8.75
C GLY A 11 13.90 -7.33 -8.38
N LEU A 12 13.28 -8.33 -7.75
CA LEU A 12 11.90 -8.24 -7.27
C LEU A 12 11.70 -7.07 -6.31
N LEU A 13 12.63 -6.86 -5.36
CA LEU A 13 12.55 -5.76 -4.42
C LEU A 13 12.71 -4.41 -5.11
N ALA A 14 13.61 -4.29 -6.09
CA ALA A 14 13.77 -3.06 -6.87
C ALA A 14 12.52 -2.72 -7.69
N ASP A 15 11.86 -3.73 -8.29
CA ASP A 15 10.60 -3.54 -9.00
C ASP A 15 9.47 -3.09 -8.06
N MET A 16 9.42 -3.64 -6.85
CA MET A 16 8.46 -3.24 -5.82
C MET A 16 8.70 -1.80 -5.34
N ASP A 17 9.96 -1.42 -5.11
CA ASP A 17 10.33 -0.06 -4.73
C ASP A 17 9.97 0.94 -5.84
N ALA A 18 10.23 0.61 -7.10
CA ALA A 18 9.85 1.43 -8.24
C ALA A 18 8.33 1.63 -8.34
N PHE A 19 7.53 0.59 -8.10
CA PHE A 19 6.08 0.70 -8.02
C PHE A 19 5.63 1.62 -6.86
N ILE A 20 6.22 1.46 -5.68
CA ILE A 20 5.87 2.28 -4.51
C ILE A 20 6.14 3.76 -4.80
N GLU A 21 7.31 4.09 -5.36
CA GLU A 21 7.68 5.48 -5.69
C GLU A 21 6.80 6.09 -6.78
N ALA A 22 6.46 5.31 -7.81
CA ALA A 22 5.65 5.79 -8.93
C ALA A 22 4.16 5.92 -8.61
N GLU A 23 3.59 4.95 -7.87
CA GLU A 23 2.13 4.80 -7.76
C GLU A 23 1.58 5.11 -6.36
N ILE A 24 2.34 4.80 -5.31
CA ILE A 24 1.85 4.87 -3.91
C ILE A 24 2.31 6.16 -3.22
N LYS A 25 3.58 6.53 -3.37
CA LYS A 25 4.13 7.75 -2.76
C LYS A 25 3.44 9.05 -3.20
N PRO A 26 2.97 9.22 -4.45
CA PRO A 26 2.16 10.38 -4.81
C PRO A 26 0.85 10.45 -4.01
N LEU A 27 0.12 9.34 -3.89
CA LEU A 27 -1.10 9.26 -3.06
C LEU A 27 -0.80 9.57 -1.59
N GLU A 28 0.29 9.02 -1.04
CA GLU A 28 0.71 9.33 0.33
C GLU A 28 0.93 10.83 0.55
N ARG A 29 1.61 11.50 -0.40
CA ARG A 29 1.89 12.95 -0.31
C ARG A 29 0.63 13.80 -0.36
N GLU A 30 -0.33 13.44 -1.21
CA GLU A 30 -1.62 14.13 -1.33
C GLU A 30 -2.51 13.92 -0.09
N HIS A 31 -2.28 12.83 0.65
CA HIS A 31 -3.09 12.43 1.80
C HIS A 31 -2.28 12.31 3.10
N ILE A 32 -1.25 13.15 3.27
CA ILE A 32 -0.26 13.03 4.35
C ILE A 32 -0.89 13.03 5.75
N GLN A 33 -2.07 13.63 5.92
CA GLN A 33 -2.83 13.60 7.17
C GLN A 33 -3.15 12.18 7.65
N TYR A 34 -3.28 11.21 6.75
CA TYR A 34 -3.52 9.82 7.11
C TYR A 34 -2.24 9.03 7.36
N PHE A 35 -1.05 9.55 7.06
CA PHE A 35 0.22 8.84 7.20
C PHE A 35 1.15 9.45 8.27
N ASP A 36 0.81 10.62 8.80
CA ASP A 36 1.45 11.20 9.99
C ASP A 36 0.95 10.49 11.26
N HIS A 37 1.82 9.77 11.96
CA HIS A 37 1.49 9.06 13.19
C HIS A 37 0.91 9.96 14.29
N ARG A 38 1.22 11.26 14.28
CA ARG A 38 0.67 12.24 15.24
C ARG A 38 -0.80 12.58 14.97
N ARG A 39 -1.31 12.19 13.80
CA ARG A 39 -2.65 12.48 13.31
C ARG A 39 -3.48 11.21 13.12
N GLU A 40 -3.20 10.14 13.86
CA GLU A 40 -3.94 8.88 13.74
C GLU A 40 -5.47 9.08 13.84
N HIS A 41 -5.92 10.02 14.67
CA HIS A 41 -7.34 10.42 14.78
C HIS A 41 -7.96 10.90 13.47
N ALA A 42 -7.18 11.31 12.47
CA ALA A 42 -7.66 11.73 11.16
C ALA A 42 -8.34 10.58 10.41
N ARG A 43 -7.99 9.32 10.70
CA ARG A 43 -8.61 8.13 10.10
C ARG A 43 -9.96 7.78 10.74
N THR A 44 -10.30 8.42 11.86
CA THR A 44 -11.48 8.10 12.67
C THR A 44 -12.56 9.18 12.54
N ASP A 45 -13.77 8.74 12.26
CA ASP A 45 -14.98 9.55 12.27
C ASP A 45 -15.62 9.53 13.67
N TRP A 46 -15.20 10.46 14.52
CA TRP A 46 -15.67 10.56 15.90
C TRP A 46 -17.14 10.94 16.01
N ASP A 47 -17.66 11.69 15.04
CA ASP A 47 -19.05 12.16 15.04
C ASP A 47 -20.03 11.02 14.73
N ASN A 48 -19.55 9.97 14.04
CA ASN A 48 -20.32 8.79 13.66
C ASN A 48 -19.93 7.53 14.44
N GLY A 49 -19.56 7.69 15.72
CA GLY A 49 -19.31 6.56 16.63
C GLY A 49 -17.91 5.94 16.52
N GLY A 50 -16.95 6.66 15.96
CA GLY A 50 -15.56 6.23 15.91
C GLY A 50 -15.25 5.22 14.81
N ILE A 51 -16.09 5.14 13.77
CA ILE A 51 -15.83 4.30 12.59
C ILE A 51 -14.71 4.90 11.72
N PRO A 52 -14.09 4.13 10.82
CA PRO A 52 -13.16 4.68 9.84
C PRO A 52 -13.82 5.77 8.98
N ARG A 53 -13.09 6.85 8.70
CA ARG A 53 -13.55 7.86 7.73
C ARG A 53 -13.67 7.24 6.35
N ARG A 54 -14.74 7.61 5.64
CA ARG A 54 -14.99 7.08 4.30
C ARG A 54 -13.87 7.40 3.32
N GLU A 55 -13.32 8.61 3.39
CA GLU A 55 -12.22 9.05 2.53
C GLU A 55 -10.93 8.25 2.79
N TRP A 56 -10.72 7.81 4.02
CA TRP A 56 -9.62 6.92 4.37
C TRP A 56 -9.82 5.52 3.75
N GLU A 57 -11.02 4.96 3.85
CA GLU A 57 -11.33 3.68 3.21
C GLU A 57 -11.23 3.73 1.69
N ASP A 58 -11.71 4.82 1.07
CA ASP A 58 -11.64 5.01 -0.37
C ASP A 58 -10.18 5.12 -0.85
N LEU A 59 -9.30 5.79 -0.08
CA LEU A 59 -7.86 5.85 -0.35
C LEU A 59 -7.20 4.46 -0.28
N LEU A 60 -7.49 3.68 0.77
CA LEU A 60 -7.00 2.30 0.88
C LEU A 60 -7.51 1.44 -0.29
N GLY A 61 -8.75 1.65 -0.70
CA GLY A 61 -9.35 1.02 -1.88
C GLY A 61 -8.58 1.33 -3.16
N GLU A 62 -8.19 2.59 -3.37
CA GLU A 62 -7.41 3.02 -4.52
C GLU A 62 -5.98 2.44 -4.50
N MET A 63 -5.28 2.49 -3.37
CA MET A 63 -3.96 1.87 -3.23
C MET A 63 -4.01 0.37 -3.56
N ARG A 64 -5.05 -0.33 -3.09
CA ARG A 64 -5.26 -1.76 -3.38
C ARG A 64 -5.52 -2.02 -4.86
N LYS A 65 -6.31 -1.18 -5.54
CA LYS A 65 -6.55 -1.31 -6.99
C LYS A 65 -5.27 -1.14 -7.80
N ARG A 66 -4.42 -0.17 -7.43
CA ARG A 66 -3.12 0.04 -8.09
C ARG A 66 -2.19 -1.15 -7.90
N ALA A 67 -2.09 -1.67 -6.68
CA ALA A 67 -1.31 -2.87 -6.37
C ALA A 67 -1.83 -4.11 -7.12
N ASP A 68 -3.15 -4.26 -7.24
CA ASP A 68 -3.76 -5.35 -7.99
C ASP A 68 -3.47 -5.27 -9.50
N LYS A 69 -3.62 -4.08 -10.08
CA LYS A 69 -3.32 -3.83 -11.49
C LYS A 69 -1.84 -4.05 -11.82
N ALA A 70 -0.94 -3.75 -10.89
CA ALA A 70 0.49 -3.99 -11.01
C ALA A 70 0.91 -5.44 -10.69
N GLY A 71 -0.04 -6.31 -10.31
CA GLY A 71 0.22 -7.72 -9.98
C GLY A 71 0.74 -7.95 -8.55
N TRP A 72 1.08 -6.91 -7.79
CA TRP A 72 1.62 -7.03 -6.44
C TRP A 72 0.66 -7.63 -5.44
N LEU A 73 -0.65 -7.35 -5.56
CA LEU A 73 -1.65 -7.93 -4.66
C LEU A 73 -1.79 -9.45 -4.83
N ARG A 74 -1.53 -9.94 -6.05
CA ARG A 74 -1.68 -11.35 -6.42
C ARG A 74 -0.34 -12.10 -6.48
N TYR A 75 0.78 -11.44 -6.27
CA TYR A 75 2.13 -12.01 -6.40
C TYR A 75 2.32 -13.33 -5.64
N GLY A 76 1.74 -13.44 -4.43
CA GLY A 76 1.82 -14.66 -3.61
C GLY A 76 0.78 -15.73 -3.93
N LEU A 77 -0.12 -15.50 -4.89
CA LEU A 77 -1.19 -16.42 -5.25
C LEU A 77 -0.76 -17.33 -6.41
N PRO A 78 -1.28 -18.56 -6.48
CA PRO A 78 -1.16 -19.37 -7.69
C PRO A 78 -1.74 -18.63 -8.90
N SER A 79 -1.11 -18.79 -10.08
CA SER A 79 -1.49 -18.11 -11.33
C SER A 79 -2.95 -18.33 -11.77
N GLN A 80 -3.60 -19.41 -11.31
CA GLN A 80 -5.03 -19.66 -11.56
C GLN A 80 -5.95 -18.62 -10.89
N PHE A 81 -5.43 -17.83 -9.94
CA PHE A 81 -6.15 -16.78 -9.22
C PHE A 81 -5.78 -15.36 -9.68
N GLY A 82 -4.95 -15.24 -10.71
CA GLY A 82 -4.62 -13.99 -11.43
C GLY A 82 -3.17 -13.90 -11.87
#